data_AF-G0EP89-F1
#
_entry.id   AF-G0EP89-F1
#
_cell.length_a   1.000
_cell.length_b   1.000
_cell.length_c   1.000
_cell.angle_alpha   90.00
_cell.angle_beta   90.00
_cell.angle_gamma   90.00
#
_symmetry.space_group_name_H-M   'P 1'
#
loop_
_entity.id
_entity.type
_entity.pdbx_description
1 polymer ?
#
loop_
_entity_poly.entity_id
_entity_poly.type
_entity_poly.pdbx_seq_one_letter_code
_entity_poly.pdbx_strand_id
1 'polypeptide(L)'
;MKDKDKIPNITNENEQEYWLEFKKTLSTNIKTAFIIKYSPLVKYVASKIYVNMEFHKRIEFQDLIGFASFALTDAIDKYNPNRDIKFKTYAIARIKDVIREELRRLD
;
A
#
# COMPACT_ATOMS: atom_id res chain seq x y z
N MET A 1 -26.37 8.06 15.03
CA MET A 1 -25.17 8.74 14.46
C MET A 1 -23.87 8.28 15.14
N LYS A 2 -23.69 7.00 15.54
CA LYS A 2 -22.51 6.56 16.32
C LYS A 2 -21.49 5.67 15.57
N ASP A 3 -21.76 5.23 14.34
CA ASP A 3 -20.90 4.25 13.65
C ASP A 3 -19.97 4.83 12.57
N LYS A 4 -20.15 6.09 12.14
CA LYS A 4 -19.34 6.66 11.05
C LYS A 4 -17.87 6.90 11.42
N ASP A 5 -17.55 6.95 12.72
CA ASP A 5 -16.20 7.19 13.24
C ASP A 5 -15.41 5.91 13.52
N LYS A 6 -15.99 4.73 13.28
CA LYS A 6 -15.31 3.46 13.53
C LYS A 6 -14.51 3.01 12.31
N ILE A 7 -13.25 2.65 12.52
CA ILE A 7 -12.42 1.99 11.51
C ILE A 7 -13.00 0.57 11.29
N PRO A 8 -13.47 0.22 10.08
CA PRO A 8 -14.04 -1.09 9.81
C PRO A 8 -12.97 -2.18 9.85
N ASN A 9 -13.39 -3.40 10.20
CA ASN A 9 -12.53 -4.57 10.08
C ASN A 9 -12.71 -5.21 8.70
N ILE A 10 -11.71 -5.03 7.83
CA ILE A 10 -11.75 -5.53 6.45
C ILE A 10 -11.12 -6.93 6.39
N THR A 11 -11.93 -7.94 6.12
CA THR A 11 -11.52 -9.33 5.88
C THR A 11 -11.46 -9.60 4.38
N ASN A 12 -11.26 -10.84 3.93
CA ASN A 12 -11.25 -11.15 2.50
C ASN A 12 -12.67 -11.27 1.92
N GLU A 13 -13.63 -11.62 2.78
CA GLU A 13 -15.03 -11.86 2.42
C GLU A 13 -15.78 -10.54 2.18
N ASN A 14 -15.46 -9.48 2.96
CA ASN A 14 -16.10 -8.17 2.85
C ASN A 14 -15.26 -7.13 2.09
N GLU A 15 -14.09 -7.52 1.56
CA GLU A 15 -13.13 -6.56 1.01
C GLU A 15 -13.70 -5.77 -0.16
N GLN A 16 -14.39 -6.47 -1.06
CA GLN A 16 -14.94 -5.87 -2.28
C GLN A 16 -16.00 -4.81 -1.94
N GLU A 17 -16.83 -5.06 -0.92
CA GLU A 17 -17.84 -4.12 -0.46
C GLU A 17 -17.18 -2.82 0.02
N TYR A 18 -16.18 -2.91 0.91
CA TYR A 18 -15.47 -1.75 1.41
C TYR A 18 -14.66 -1.02 0.33
N TRP A 19 -14.17 -1.72 -0.69
CA TRP A 19 -13.55 -1.05 -1.83
C TRP A 19 -14.55 -0.20 -2.60
N LEU A 20 -15.72 -0.76 -2.89
CA LEU A 20 -16.79 -0.05 -3.59
C LEU A 20 -17.30 1.13 -2.75
N GLU A 21 -17.46 0.95 -1.44
CA GLU A 21 -17.83 2.04 -0.53
C GLU A 21 -16.75 3.12 -0.45
N PHE A 22 -15.48 2.74 -0.33
CA PHE A 22 -14.37 3.69 -0.32
C PHE A 22 -14.33 4.52 -1.60
N LYS A 23 -14.53 3.91 -2.77
CA LYS A 23 -14.52 4.66 -4.05
C LYS A 23 -15.73 5.59 -4.21
N LYS A 24 -16.82 5.34 -3.50
CA LYS A 24 -18.01 6.23 -3.47
C LYS A 24 -17.87 7.36 -2.44
N THR A 25 -17.28 7.07 -1.28
CA THR A 25 -17.32 7.96 -0.11
C THR A 25 -16.00 8.68 0.16
N LEU A 26 -14.89 8.15 -0.34
CA LEU A 26 -13.52 8.54 0.01
C LEU A 26 -13.28 8.55 1.53
N SER A 27 -13.98 7.69 2.28
CA SER A 27 -13.92 7.64 3.74
C SER A 27 -12.51 7.38 4.26
N THR A 28 -12.01 8.29 5.10
CA THR A 28 -10.72 8.17 5.79
C THR A 28 -10.66 6.94 6.70
N ASN A 29 -11.78 6.53 7.29
CA ASN A 29 -11.82 5.34 8.15
C ASN A 29 -11.65 4.05 7.34
N ILE A 30 -12.30 3.97 6.17
CA ILE A 30 -12.12 2.83 5.27
C ILE A 30 -10.71 2.82 4.68
N LYS A 31 -10.17 3.99 4.30
CA LYS A 31 -8.77 4.11 3.86
C LYS A 31 -7.80 3.62 4.95
N THR A 32 -7.99 4.06 6.19
CA THR A 32 -7.18 3.64 7.34
C THR A 32 -7.28 2.13 7.55
N ALA A 33 -8.47 1.54 7.43
CA ALA A 33 -8.64 0.09 7.51
C ALA A 33 -7.86 -0.66 6.42
N PHE A 34 -7.87 -0.16 5.17
CA PHE A 34 -7.06 -0.73 4.08
C PHE A 34 -5.56 -0.58 4.34
N ILE A 35 -5.10 0.58 4.84
CA ILE A 35 -3.69 0.79 5.21
C ILE A 35 -3.28 -0.25 6.26
N ILE A 36 -4.08 -0.44 7.32
CA ILE A 36 -3.80 -1.41 8.38
C ILE A 36 -3.72 -2.82 7.80
N LYS A 37 -4.75 -3.25 7.05
CA LYS A 37 -4.82 -4.59 6.42
C LYS A 37 -3.60 -4.88 5.55
N TYR A 38 -3.14 -3.90 4.78
CA TYR A 38 -2.09 -4.07 3.79
C TYR A 38 -0.69 -3.60 4.21
N SER A 39 -0.56 -3.01 5.40
CA SER A 39 0.73 -2.61 5.98
C SER A 39 1.80 -3.71 5.98
N PRO A 40 1.49 -5.03 6.14
CA PRO A 40 2.53 -6.05 6.06
C PRO A 40 3.21 -6.14 4.69
N LEU A 41 2.57 -5.66 3.60
CA LEU A 41 3.17 -5.62 2.27
C LEU A 41 4.33 -4.64 2.19
N VAL A 42 4.28 -3.54 2.95
CA VAL A 42 5.34 -2.52 2.99
C VAL A 42 6.66 -3.18 3.37
N LYS A 43 6.69 -3.84 4.53
CA LYS A 43 7.89 -4.53 5.03
C LYS A 43 8.31 -5.66 4.10
N TYR A 44 7.36 -6.46 3.63
CA TYR A 44 7.64 -7.56 2.72
C TYR A 44 8.37 -7.11 1.45
N VAL A 45 7.85 -6.08 0.77
CA VAL A 45 8.43 -5.59 -0.49
C VAL A 45 9.76 -4.87 -0.24
N ALA A 46 9.83 -4.01 0.78
CA ALA A 46 11.05 -3.29 1.14
C ALA A 46 12.19 -4.27 1.46
N SER A 47 11.95 -5.29 2.29
CA SER A 47 12.96 -6.30 2.63
C SER A 47 13.43 -7.09 1.42
N LYS A 48 12.51 -7.46 0.50
CA LYS A 48 12.88 -8.16 -0.74
C LYS A 48 13.76 -7.32 -1.65
N ILE A 49 13.54 -6.02 -1.72
CA ILE A 49 14.40 -5.13 -2.50
C ILE A 49 15.74 -4.97 -1.80
N TYR A 50 15.74 -4.63 -0.51
CA TYR A 50 16.95 -4.39 0.29
C TYR A 50 17.94 -5.57 0.25
N VAL A 51 17.46 -6.81 0.39
CA VAL A 51 18.31 -8.02 0.33
C VAL A 51 18.96 -8.22 -1.05
N ASN A 52 18.29 -7.80 -2.12
CA ASN A 52 18.78 -7.95 -3.49
C ASN A 52 19.63 -6.75 -3.96
N MET A 53 19.86 -5.75 -3.10
CA MET A 53 20.63 -4.57 -3.44
C MET A 53 22.10 -4.78 -3.10
N GLU A 54 22.86 -5.36 -4.03
CA GLU A 54 24.31 -5.55 -3.86
C GLU A 54 25.12 -4.23 -3.93
N PHE A 55 24.53 -3.13 -4.44
CA PHE A 55 25.30 -1.93 -4.84
C PHE A 55 24.93 -0.60 -4.15
N HIS A 56 23.82 -0.49 -3.41
CA HIS A 56 23.35 0.82 -2.92
C HIS A 56 23.63 0.97 -1.42
N LYS A 57 24.91 1.12 -1.07
CA LYS A 57 25.34 1.35 0.33
C LYS A 57 24.92 2.70 0.92
N ARG A 58 24.10 3.49 0.22
CA ARG A 58 23.72 4.87 0.60
C ARG A 58 22.33 5.02 1.22
N ILE A 59 21.46 4.00 1.13
CA ILE A 59 20.08 4.10 1.62
C ILE A 59 19.86 3.17 2.82
N GLU A 60 19.24 3.70 3.87
CA GLU A 60 18.91 2.89 5.04
C GLU A 60 17.61 2.12 4.82
N PHE A 61 17.48 0.95 5.47
CA PHE A 61 16.27 0.15 5.37
C PHE A 61 15.00 0.91 5.80
N GLN A 62 15.12 1.84 6.76
CA GLN A 62 13.99 2.66 7.22
C GLN A 62 13.50 3.62 6.13
N ASP A 63 14.38 4.15 5.29
CA ASP A 63 14.00 5.01 4.17
C ASP A 63 13.17 4.23 3.14
N LEU A 64 13.56 2.98 2.83
CA LEU A 64 12.77 2.10 1.96
C LEU A 64 11.38 1.82 2.54
N ILE A 65 11.26 1.64 3.86
CA ILE A 65 9.97 1.45 4.53
C ILE A 65 9.12 2.72 4.40
N GLY A 66 9.73 3.90 4.53
CA GLY A 66 9.08 5.19 4.28
C GLY A 66 8.50 5.27 2.86
N PHE A 67 9.34 5.08 1.84
CA PHE A 67 8.92 5.08 0.43
C PHE A 67 7.82 4.05 0.14
N ALA A 68 7.94 2.84 0.68
CA ALA A 68 6.93 1.81 0.52
C ALA A 68 5.59 2.18 1.18
N SER A 69 5.63 2.85 2.33
CA SER A 69 4.42 3.27 3.06
C SER A 69 3.65 4.34 2.30
N PHE A 70 4.36 5.32 1.73
CA PHE A 70 3.76 6.32 0.84
C PHE A 70 3.19 5.66 -0.42
N ALA A 71 3.93 4.74 -1.04
CA ALA A 71 3.49 4.02 -2.23
C ALA A 71 2.25 3.15 -1.98
N LEU A 72 2.15 2.50 -0.82
CA LEU A 72 0.95 1.75 -0.45
C LEU A 72 -0.27 2.68 -0.34
N THR A 73 -0.12 3.82 0.32
CA THR A 73 -1.20 4.80 0.48
C THR A 73 -1.66 5.34 -0.88
N ASP A 74 -0.72 5.69 -1.75
CA ASP A 74 -1.01 6.11 -3.14
C ASP A 74 -1.69 4.99 -3.94
N ALA A 75 -1.26 3.74 -3.76
CA ALA A 75 -1.88 2.60 -4.41
C ALA A 75 -3.35 2.42 -3.96
N ILE A 76 -3.67 2.60 -2.68
CA ILE A 76 -5.05 2.54 -2.18
C ILE A 76 -5.93 3.60 -2.87
N ASP A 77 -5.42 4.83 -2.95
CA ASP A 77 -6.13 5.94 -3.58
C ASP A 77 -6.41 5.68 -5.07
N LYS A 78 -5.43 5.11 -5.78
CA LYS A 78 -5.50 4.89 -7.24
C LYS A 78 -6.09 3.55 -7.66
N TYR A 79 -6.26 2.60 -6.75
CA TYR A 79 -6.79 1.28 -7.08
C TYR A 79 -8.20 1.36 -7.67
N ASN A 80 -8.50 0.50 -8.64
CA ASN A 80 -9.82 0.36 -9.23
C ASN A 80 -10.37 -1.04 -8.95
N PRO A 81 -11.38 -1.18 -8.07
CA PRO A 81 -11.93 -2.49 -7.67
C PRO A 81 -12.80 -3.16 -8.73
N ASN A 82 -13.09 -2.48 -9.85
CA ASN A 82 -13.84 -3.05 -10.97
C ASN A 82 -12.93 -3.72 -12.01
N ARG A 83 -11.60 -3.69 -11.82
CA ARG A 83 -10.65 -4.40 -12.68
C ARG A 83 -10.39 -5.82 -12.15
N ASP A 84 -10.08 -6.74 -13.05
CA ASP A 84 -9.72 -8.13 -12.69
C ASP A 84 -8.26 -8.25 -12.20
N ILE A 85 -7.89 -7.44 -11.22
CA ILE A 85 -6.60 -7.52 -10.54
C ILE A 85 -6.82 -7.31 -9.05
N LYS A 86 -6.40 -8.28 -8.24
CA LYS A 86 -6.46 -8.15 -6.77
C LYS A 86 -5.58 -7.01 -6.29
N PHE A 87 -6.04 -6.25 -5.30
CA PHE A 87 -5.30 -5.12 -4.73
C PHE A 87 -3.88 -5.51 -4.31
N LYS A 88 -3.70 -6.65 -3.64
CA LYS A 88 -2.37 -7.15 -3.23
C LYS A 88 -1.37 -7.21 -4.39
N THR A 89 -1.79 -7.72 -5.55
CA THR A 89 -0.95 -7.81 -6.75
C THR A 89 -0.60 -6.41 -7.27
N TYR A 90 -1.60 -5.54 -7.38
CA TYR A 90 -1.43 -4.16 -7.81
C TYR A 90 -0.49 -3.37 -6.88
N ALA A 91 -0.70 -3.44 -5.57
CA ALA A 91 0.08 -2.72 -4.57
C ALA A 91 1.56 -3.16 -4.56
N ILE A 92 1.84 -4.46 -4.67
CA ILE A 92 3.22 -4.96 -4.75
C ILE A 92 3.95 -4.37 -5.97
N ALA A 93 3.30 -4.29 -7.13
CA ALA A 93 3.90 -3.69 -8.31
C ALA A 93 4.18 -2.19 -8.07
N ARG A 94 3.20 -1.44 -7.57
CA ARG A 94 3.34 0.00 -7.29
C ARG A 94 4.44 0.33 -6.28
N ILE A 95 4.52 -0.43 -5.18
CA ILE A 95 5.57 -0.24 -4.17
C ILE A 95 6.95 -0.48 -4.77
N LYS A 96 7.11 -1.54 -5.57
CA LYS A 96 8.38 -1.82 -6.24
C LYS A 96 8.79 -0.71 -7.21
N ASP A 97 7.84 -0.17 -7.96
CA ASP A 97 8.12 0.90 -8.93
C ASP A 97 8.57 2.18 -8.24
N VAL A 98 7.90 2.57 -7.15
CA VAL A 98 8.27 3.76 -6.37
C VAL A 98 9.64 3.60 -5.74
N ILE A 99 9.92 2.47 -5.08
CA ILE A 99 11.26 2.26 -4.49
C ILE A 99 12.35 2.34 -5.57
N ARG A 100 12.17 1.67 -6.72
CA ARG A 100 13.16 1.73 -7.80
C ARG A 100 13.35 3.14 -8.35
N GLU A 101 12.29 3.93 -8.42
CA GLU A 101 12.36 5.33 -8.84
C GLU A 101 13.14 6.18 -7.84
N GLU A 102 12.87 6.06 -6.55
CA GLU A 102 13.61 6.82 -5.53
C GLU A 102 15.08 6.40 -5.47
N LEU A 103 15.39 5.10 -5.63
CA LEU A 103 16.77 4.63 -5.70
C LEU A 103 17.54 5.23 -6.89
N ARG A 104 16.92 5.30 -8.07
CA ARG A 104 17.53 5.93 -9.26
C ARG A 104 17.82 7.42 -9.08
N ARG A 105 17.11 8.11 -8.18
CA ARG A 105 17.35 9.54 -7.88
C ARG A 105 18.50 9.76 -6.91
N LEU A 106 18.91 8.72 -6.18
CA LEU A 106 20.01 8.76 -5.23
C LEU A 106 21.36 8.36 -5.86
N ASP A 107 21.31 7.76 -7.05
CA ASP A 107 22.46 7.52 -7.94
C ASP A 107 22.86 8.80 -8.68
#